data_AF-A0A7T8KCP6-F1
#
_entry.id   AF-A0A7T8KCP6-F1
#
_cell.length_a   1.000
_cell.length_b   1.000
_cell.length_c   1.000
_cell.angle_alpha   90.00
_cell.angle_beta   90.00
_cell.angle_gamma   90.00
#
_symmetry.space_group_name_H-M   'P 1'
#
loop_
_entity.id
_entity.type
_entity.pdbx_description
1 polymer ?
#
loop_
_entity_poly.entity_id
_entity_poly.type
_entity_poly.pdbx_seq_one_letter_code
_entity_poly.pdbx_strand_id
1 'polypeptide(L)' 'MTSEGDISINIRAHLDAGQSPISISRYLNVSKAAVYNIRGKESIQRKPGSCG' A
#
# COMPACT_ATOMS: atom_id res chain seq x y z
N MET A 1 9.07 18.84 2.73
CA MET A 1 9.75 17.54 2.65
C MET A 1 8.67 16.49 2.86
N THR A 2 8.25 15.80 1.80
CA THR A 2 7.26 14.71 1.91
C THR A 2 8.04 13.46 2.31
N SER A 3 7.81 12.93 3.52
CA SER A 3 8.54 11.76 4.04
C SER A 3 7.95 10.46 3.50
N GLU A 4 8.74 9.36 3.44
CA GLU A 4 8.26 8.06 2.93
C GLU A 4 7.03 7.50 3.68
N GLY A 5 6.82 7.93 4.94
CA GLY A 5 5.61 7.64 5.71
C GLY A 5 4.34 8.24 5.10
N ASP A 6 4.39 9.47 4.58
CA ASP A 6 3.23 10.14 3.99
C ASP A 6 2.77 9.48 2.68
N ILE A 7 3.73 9.00 1.89
CA ILE A 7 3.48 8.30 0.62
C ILE A 7 2.76 6.97 0.90
N SER A 8 3.21 6.24 1.92
CA SER A 8 2.65 4.92 2.22
C SER A 8 1.24 4.97 2.82
N ILE A 9 0.93 6.01 3.61
CA ILE A 9 -0.43 6.28 4.09
C ILE A 9 -1.37 6.61 2.92
N ASN A 10 -0.95 7.49 2.00
CA ASN A 10 -1.75 7.85 0.83
C ASN A 10 -2.03 6.64 -0.08
N ILE A 11 -1.01 5.82 -0.38
CA ILE A 11 -1.19 4.60 -1.17
C ILE A 11 -2.26 3.69 -0.54
N ARG A 12 -2.19 3.51 0.78
CA ARG A 12 -3.12 2.63 1.51
C ARG A 12 -4.54 3.18 1.51
N ALA A 13 -4.71 4.49 1.69
CA ALA A 13 -6.02 5.14 1.61
C ALA A 13 -6.68 4.97 0.22
N HIS A 14 -5.91 5.09 -0.85
CA HIS A 14 -6.44 4.86 -2.20
C HIS A 14 -6.73 3.39 -2.51
N LEU A 15 -5.91 2.47 -1.99
CA LEU A 15 -6.18 1.02 -2.10
C LEU A 15 -7.47 0.64 -1.35
N ASP A 16 -7.69 1.21 -0.17
CA ASP A 16 -8.90 1.00 0.65
C ASP A 16 -10.16 1.56 -0.03
N ALA A 17 -10.02 2.70 -0.71
CA ALA A 17 -11.05 3.25 -1.59
C ALA A 17 -11.31 2.41 -2.87
N GLY A 18 -10.65 1.26 -3.03
CA GLY A 18 -10.82 0.35 -4.16
C GLY A 18 -10.16 0.81 -5.46
N GLN A 19 -9.27 1.81 -5.41
CA GLN A 19 -8.58 2.26 -6.62
C GLN A 19 -7.55 1.24 -7.10
N SER A 20 -7.41 1.16 -8.42
CA SER A 20 -6.43 0.27 -9.03
C SER A 20 -4.99 0.75 -8.74
N PRO A 21 -4.05 -0.17 -8.44
CA PRO A 21 -2.64 0.16 -8.16
C PRO A 21 -1.97 1.02 -9.24
N ILE A 22 -2.41 0.86 -10.49
CA ILE A 22 -1.91 1.61 -11.66
C ILE A 22 -2.31 3.09 -11.55
N SER A 23 -3.55 3.38 -11.17
CA SER A 23 -4.05 4.74 -10.98
C SER A 23 -3.34 5.43 -9.82
N ILE A 24 -3.11 4.71 -8.72
CA ILE A 24 -2.42 5.21 -7.53
C ILE A 24 -0.95 5.55 -7.85
N SER A 25 -0.26 4.65 -8.57
CA SER A 25 1.12 4.86 -9.00
C SER A 25 1.28 6.12 -9.86
N ARG A 26 0.32 6.36 -10.77
CA ARG A 26 0.30 7.58 -11.58
C ARG A 26 -0.04 8.83 -10.77
N TYR A 27 -1.04 8.74 -9.90
CA TYR A 27 -1.52 9.88 -9.11
C TYR A 27 -0.47 10.38 -8.12
N LEU A 28 0.18 9.46 -7.40
CA LEU A 28 1.21 9.79 -6.40
C LEU A 28 2.61 9.92 -7.01
N ASN A 29 2.76 9.72 -8.33
CA ASN A 29 4.04 9.70 -9.04
C ASN A 29 5.08 8.78 -8.37
N VAL A 30 4.65 7.55 -8.06
CA VAL A 30 5.46 6.53 -7.39
C VAL A 30 5.58 5.28 -8.26
N SER A 31 6.67 4.55 -8.09
CA SER A 31 6.88 3.27 -8.77
C SER A 31 5.76 2.27 -8.45
N LYS A 32 5.29 1.54 -9.46
CA LYS A 32 4.33 0.43 -9.30
C LYS A 32 4.78 -0.53 -8.19
N ALA A 33 6.08 -0.84 -8.14
CA ALA A 33 6.67 -1.68 -7.12
C ALA A 33 6.37 -1.18 -5.69
N ALA A 34 6.40 0.12 -5.43
CA ALA A 34 6.08 0.69 -4.12
C ALA A 34 4.62 0.43 -3.73
N VAL A 35 3.69 0.59 -4.69
CA VAL A 35 2.26 0.33 -4.48
C VAL A 35 1.99 -1.15 -4.21
N TYR A 36 2.57 -2.06 -5.00
CA TYR A 36 2.45 -3.50 -4.79
C TYR A 36 3.12 -3.97 -3.49
N ASN A 37 4.24 -3.36 -3.11
CA ASN A 37 4.94 -3.68 -1.86
C ASN A 37 4.08 -3.30 -0.65
N ILE A 38 3.38 -2.16 -0.68
CA ILE A 38 2.45 -1.77 0.40
C ILE A 38 1.24 -2.69 0.45
N ARG A 39 0.63 -3.00 -0.70
CA ARG A 39 -0.47 -3.97 -0.82
C ARG A 39 -0.08 -5.36 -0.29
N GLY A 40 1.15 -5.80 -0.58
CA GLY A 40 1.67 -7.11 -0.18
C GLY A 40 2.09 -7.18 1.29
N LYS A 41 2.62 -6.09 1.86
CA LYS A 41 3.06 -6.04 3.28
C LYS A 41 1.90 -6.19 4.29
N GLU A 42 0.65 -5.99 3.88
CA GLU A 42 -0.52 -6.31 4.72
C GLU A 42 -0.68 -7.81 5.01
N SER A 43 -0.09 -8.68 4.17
CA SER A 43 -0.11 -10.13 4.40
C SER A 43 0.92 -10.61 5.43
N ILE A 44 1.92 -9.78 5.79
CA ILE A 44 3.03 -10.16 6.68
C ILE A 44 2.83 -9.70 8.14
N GLN A 45 1.88 -8.77 8.38
CA GLN A 45 1.51 -8.30 9.72
C GLN A 45 0.17 -8.84 10.25
N ARG A 46 -0.55 -9.67 9.50
CA ARG A 46 -1.61 -10.50 10.09
C ARG A 46 -0.94 -11.73 10.72
N LYS A 47 -0.61 -11.62 12.01
CA LYS A 47 -0.06 -12.72 12.82
C LYS A 47 -0.82 -14.04 12.53
N PRO A 48 -0.14 -15.20 12.43
CA PRO A 48 -0.81 -16.48 12.54
C PRO A 48 -1.42 -16.58 13.94
N GLY A 49 -2.71 -16.26 14.03
CA GLY A 49 -3.53 -16.43 15.23
C GLY A 49 -4.34 -17.71 15.08
N SER A 50 -3.94 -18.73 15.87
CA SER A 50 -4.62 -20.00 16.13
C SER A 50 -4.50 -21.10 15.07
N CYS A 51 -3.62 -22.06 15.38
CA CYS A 51 -3.80 -23.46 15.03
C CYS A 51 -5.09 -23.94 15.71
N GLY A 52 -6.06 -24.41 14.93
CA GLY A 52 -7.26 -25.10 15.37
C GLY A 52 -7.39 -26.37 14.55
#